data_AF-A0A1X7AFF1-F1
#
_entry.id   AF-A0A1X7AFF1-F1
#
_cell.length_a   1.000
_cell.length_b   1.000
_cell.length_c   1.000
_cell.angle_alpha   90.00
_cell.angle_beta   90.00
_cell.angle_gamma   90.00
#
_symmetry.space_group_name_H-M   'P 1'
#
loop_
_entity.id
_entity.type
_entity.pdbx_description
1 polymer ?
#
loop_
_entity_poly.entity_id
_entity_poly.type
_entity_poly.pdbx_seq_one_letter_code
_entity_poly.pdbx_strand_id
1 'polypeptide(L)'
;MRYPFVKTLMCSVLVGASLSAMADKTITLTNSTLEPITVSTVSNAEPGSYEQLNTTVPALGTADVLLIKDQDETFSFKTSVYGASSTIELVQESNGQAVTAGSYGQDFDLPLSDTGAIRRADAVWDDKDVTIAQKVDGDKVSYVINSKPVVIGDTPANNFNMLVYNAWGITLFGSKKIPERFEQMPEWMVGYDVVVFSELFDDIPSDKLRAAIREDYPYQTGKAFKVGKLLEAGNRIVSRWPIMDEDYEFYNDCNAEQCVASRATIYVKISKMGKPYHIFGTHVQSAPEPENTAARLSQIAQMGDFIRSKNIPADEPILMAGDFNVNKLTVPMDYETMVESLDAIEPANTGFDKTVDSVNNDWVRDPLIEYLDYAFYGRNNLIPLESTQHVFAPRTTADSLWGEWNLSDHYAVLGSYVFPGEEYPARAAFPYDGDAVHFRTHNGHFMRTMSGGDSFLSAGSDEIGTWETYIIEQVSGNKVALKANNGRYVRLDSKLFGTLKTDGKGIGERETFEMIDLGDNRVALKAANGRYLRADFGGGAGLSAGAGSVKGYETFELIRP
;
A
#
# COMPACT_ATOMS: atom_id res chain seq x y z
N MET A 1 -52.27 -18.26 -72.40
CA MET A 1 -51.79 -17.19 -73.29
C MET A 1 -51.92 -15.85 -72.55
N ARG A 2 -50.83 -15.36 -71.95
CA ARG A 2 -50.65 -13.99 -71.43
C ARG A 2 -49.15 -13.80 -71.15
N TYR A 3 -48.53 -12.88 -71.88
CA TYR A 3 -47.12 -12.48 -71.79
C TYR A 3 -46.90 -11.49 -70.62
N PRO A 4 -45.67 -11.39 -70.07
CA PRO A 4 -45.35 -10.55 -68.91
C PRO A 4 -44.96 -9.12 -69.32
N PHE A 5 -45.32 -8.16 -68.48
CA PHE A 5 -44.88 -6.76 -68.57
C PHE A 5 -43.49 -6.62 -67.94
N VAL A 6 -42.52 -6.13 -68.72
CA VAL A 6 -41.20 -5.69 -68.27
C VAL A 6 -41.34 -4.29 -67.65
N LYS A 7 -40.99 -4.15 -66.36
CA LYS A 7 -40.81 -2.84 -65.70
C LYS A 7 -39.33 -2.46 -65.79
N THR A 8 -39.05 -1.39 -66.52
CA THR A 8 -37.74 -0.74 -66.62
C THR A 8 -37.31 -0.20 -65.25
N LEU A 9 -36.16 -0.66 -64.75
CA LEU A 9 -35.52 -0.17 -63.53
C LEU A 9 -34.71 1.09 -63.89
N MET A 10 -35.20 2.27 -63.51
CA MET A 10 -34.40 3.51 -63.55
C MET A 10 -33.53 3.54 -62.28
N CYS A 11 -32.22 3.36 -62.44
CA CYS A 11 -31.25 3.48 -61.37
C CYS A 11 -30.85 4.95 -61.24
N SER A 12 -31.52 5.69 -60.36
CA SER A 12 -31.06 7.00 -59.89
C SER A 12 -29.95 6.79 -58.85
N VAL A 13 -28.71 6.97 -59.28
CA VAL A 13 -27.56 7.12 -58.36
C VAL A 13 -27.72 8.47 -57.66
N LEU A 14 -28.32 8.45 -56.47
CA LEU A 14 -28.17 9.53 -55.50
C LEU A 14 -26.77 9.39 -54.89
N VAL A 15 -25.84 10.22 -55.35
CA VAL A 15 -24.63 10.53 -54.57
C VAL A 15 -25.10 11.37 -53.38
N GLY A 16 -25.54 10.70 -52.32
CA GLY A 16 -25.68 11.34 -51.02
C GLY A 16 -24.29 11.57 -50.47
N ALA A 17 -23.78 12.81 -50.55
CA ALA A 17 -22.71 13.23 -49.67
C ALA A 17 -23.28 13.15 -48.25
N SER A 18 -22.84 12.15 -47.48
CA SER A 18 -23.03 12.16 -46.04
C SER A 18 -22.23 13.35 -45.51
N LEU A 19 -22.91 14.47 -45.24
CA LEU A 19 -22.39 15.46 -44.31
C LEU A 19 -22.28 14.75 -42.96
N SER A 20 -21.07 14.30 -42.62
CA SER A 20 -20.75 13.99 -41.23
C SER A 20 -20.99 15.28 -40.45
N ALA A 21 -21.96 15.29 -39.55
CA ALA A 21 -22.08 16.39 -38.60
C ALA A 21 -20.75 16.50 -37.86
N MET A 22 -20.13 17.67 -37.90
CA MET A 22 -18.92 17.96 -37.15
C MET A 22 -19.26 17.95 -35.66
N ALA A 23 -18.38 17.41 -34.82
CA ALA A 23 -18.62 17.26 -33.39
C ALA A 23 -17.86 18.33 -32.59
N ASP A 24 -18.52 18.91 -31.60
CA ASP A 24 -17.90 19.84 -30.66
C ASP A 24 -16.84 19.10 -29.82
N LYS A 25 -15.77 19.81 -29.46
CA LYS A 25 -14.72 19.25 -28.62
C LYS A 25 -14.92 19.60 -27.15
N THR A 26 -14.77 18.61 -26.28
CA THR A 26 -14.91 18.78 -24.83
C THR A 26 -13.55 18.69 -24.15
N ILE A 27 -13.25 19.70 -23.34
CA ILE A 27 -12.08 19.71 -22.47
C ILE A 27 -12.52 19.33 -21.06
N THR A 28 -12.00 18.21 -20.58
CA THR A 28 -12.27 17.65 -19.26
C THR A 28 -11.05 17.81 -18.37
N LEU A 29 -11.26 18.21 -17.11
CA LEU A 29 -10.23 18.29 -16.08
C LEU A 29 -10.60 17.39 -14.90
N THR A 30 -9.68 16.52 -14.52
CA THR A 30 -9.73 15.70 -13.30
C THR A 30 -8.79 16.28 -12.24
N ASN A 31 -9.33 16.55 -11.07
CA ASN A 31 -8.61 17.03 -9.89
C ASN A 31 -8.46 15.87 -8.90
N SER A 32 -7.26 15.31 -8.70
CA SER A 32 -7.02 14.30 -7.66
C SER A 32 -6.53 14.89 -6.34
N THR A 33 -6.55 16.22 -6.17
CA THR A 33 -6.12 16.88 -4.93
C THR A 33 -7.25 16.93 -3.89
N LEU A 34 -6.90 17.30 -2.65
CA LEU A 34 -7.84 17.41 -1.52
C LEU A 34 -8.70 18.68 -1.58
N GLU A 35 -8.29 19.69 -2.35
CA GLU A 35 -8.95 20.99 -2.40
C GLU A 35 -9.63 21.20 -3.76
N PRO A 36 -10.79 21.87 -3.81
CA PRO A 36 -11.37 22.31 -5.08
C PRO A 36 -10.41 23.25 -5.83
N ILE A 37 -10.33 23.10 -7.15
CA ILE A 37 -9.54 23.99 -8.01
C ILE A 37 -10.47 24.86 -8.86
N THR A 38 -10.01 26.05 -9.23
CA THR A 38 -10.78 26.96 -10.09
C THR A 38 -10.17 27.09 -11.46
N VAL A 39 -11.00 27.36 -12.47
CA VAL A 39 -10.56 27.46 -13.86
C VAL A 39 -11.14 28.68 -14.55
N SER A 40 -10.37 29.26 -15.47
CA SER A 40 -10.81 30.38 -16.31
C SER A 40 -10.19 30.26 -17.70
N THR A 41 -11.01 30.34 -18.75
CA THR A 41 -10.56 30.26 -20.13
C THR A 41 -10.54 31.62 -20.80
N VAL A 42 -9.43 31.91 -21.47
CA VAL A 42 -9.30 33.00 -22.44
C VAL A 42 -9.02 32.43 -23.82
N SER A 43 -9.58 33.07 -24.86
CA SER A 43 -9.38 32.66 -26.25
C SER A 43 -9.42 33.87 -27.18
N ASN A 44 -8.81 33.73 -28.35
CA ASN A 44 -8.94 34.66 -29.48
C ASN A 44 -10.13 34.32 -30.39
N ALA A 45 -10.94 33.30 -30.05
CA ALA A 45 -12.08 32.88 -30.85
C ALA A 45 -13.24 33.88 -30.84
N GLU A 46 -14.00 33.89 -31.93
CA GLU A 46 -15.19 34.73 -32.07
C GLU A 46 -16.26 34.39 -31.01
N PRO A 47 -17.04 35.37 -30.52
CA PRO A 47 -18.09 35.12 -29.55
C PRO A 47 -19.06 34.01 -29.99
N GLY A 48 -19.26 33.03 -29.11
CA GLY A 48 -20.14 31.89 -29.35
C GLY A 48 -19.44 30.66 -29.93
N SER A 49 -18.15 30.74 -30.29
CA SER A 49 -17.33 29.61 -30.77
C SER A 49 -16.87 28.67 -29.66
N TYR A 50 -17.04 29.05 -28.39
CA TYR A 50 -16.77 28.21 -27.23
C TYR A 50 -17.68 28.57 -26.06
N GLU A 51 -17.75 27.68 -25.07
CA GLU A 51 -18.48 27.86 -23.83
C GLU A 51 -17.63 27.39 -22.64
N GLN A 52 -17.39 28.28 -21.67
CA GLN A 52 -16.87 27.87 -20.36
C GLN A 52 -18.01 27.16 -19.62
N LEU A 53 -17.83 25.87 -19.33
CA LEU A 53 -18.87 25.04 -18.71
C LEU A 53 -18.84 25.14 -17.18
N ASN A 54 -17.77 24.64 -16.56
CA ASN A 54 -17.54 24.71 -15.11
C ASN A 54 -16.36 25.63 -14.80
N THR A 55 -16.49 26.46 -13.78
CA THR A 55 -15.39 27.34 -13.27
C THR A 55 -14.68 26.74 -12.05
N THR A 56 -15.12 25.59 -11.58
CA THR A 56 -14.57 24.89 -10.42
C THR A 56 -14.61 23.39 -10.68
N VAL A 57 -13.55 22.69 -10.29
CA VAL A 57 -13.50 21.22 -10.26
C VAL A 57 -13.37 20.79 -8.79
N PRO A 58 -14.33 20.02 -8.26
CA PRO A 58 -14.30 19.56 -6.87
C PRO A 58 -13.02 18.77 -6.55
N ALA A 59 -12.69 18.66 -5.26
CA ALA A 59 -11.68 17.72 -4.79
C ALA A 59 -12.05 16.31 -5.24
N LEU A 60 -11.06 15.55 -5.73
CA LEU A 60 -11.23 14.22 -6.34
C LEU A 60 -12.14 14.15 -7.58
N GLY A 61 -12.72 15.27 -8.00
CA GLY A 61 -13.75 15.32 -9.03
C GLY A 61 -13.20 15.38 -10.45
N THR A 62 -14.09 15.12 -11.41
CA THR A 62 -13.86 15.37 -12.83
C THR A 62 -14.97 16.27 -13.35
N ALA A 63 -14.62 17.30 -14.12
CA ALA A 63 -15.59 18.19 -14.73
C ALA A 63 -15.18 18.58 -16.15
N ASP A 64 -16.17 18.73 -17.02
CA ASP A 64 -15.97 19.40 -18.30
C ASP A 64 -15.86 20.90 -18.05
N VAL A 65 -14.74 21.50 -18.47
CA VAL A 65 -14.42 22.91 -18.16
C VAL A 65 -14.62 23.81 -19.36
N LEU A 66 -14.46 23.28 -20.58
CA LEU A 66 -14.57 24.04 -21.81
C LEU A 66 -15.21 23.18 -22.90
N LEU A 67 -16.19 23.73 -23.60
CA LEU A 67 -16.71 23.21 -24.86
C LEU A 67 -16.20 24.11 -25.99
N ILE A 68 -15.47 23.54 -26.93
CA ILE A 68 -15.02 24.23 -28.15
C ILE A 68 -15.96 23.78 -29.26
N LYS A 69 -16.71 24.73 -29.82
CA LYS A 69 -17.60 24.40 -30.95
C LYS A 69 -16.78 24.23 -32.21
N ASP A 70 -17.21 23.33 -33.07
CA ASP A 70 -16.53 23.13 -34.34
C ASP A 70 -16.56 24.42 -35.20
N GLN A 71 -15.43 24.75 -35.80
CA GLN A 71 -15.23 25.93 -36.64
C GLN A 71 -14.21 25.58 -37.74
N ASP A 72 -14.42 26.14 -38.95
CA ASP A 72 -13.50 25.98 -40.09
C ASP A 72 -12.17 26.76 -39.92
N GLU A 73 -12.08 27.61 -38.89
CA GLU A 73 -10.91 28.45 -38.59
C GLU A 73 -10.08 27.91 -37.43
N THR A 74 -8.80 28.28 -37.40
CA THR A 74 -7.90 27.89 -36.31
C THR A 74 -8.00 28.85 -35.14
N PHE A 75 -8.35 28.34 -33.96
CA PHE A 75 -8.43 29.10 -32.71
C PHE A 75 -7.58 28.48 -31.62
N SER A 76 -7.04 29.35 -30.77
CA SER A 76 -6.25 28.95 -29.60
C SER A 76 -7.04 29.24 -28.33
N PHE A 77 -7.01 28.30 -27.40
CA PHE A 77 -7.67 28.37 -26.11
C PHE A 77 -6.61 28.20 -25.03
N LYS A 78 -6.71 29.02 -23.99
CA LYS A 78 -5.88 28.89 -22.79
C LYS A 78 -6.77 28.89 -21.56
N THR A 79 -6.84 27.76 -20.88
CA THR A 79 -7.53 27.59 -19.61
C THR A 79 -6.51 27.62 -18.48
N SER A 80 -6.53 28.68 -17.69
CA SER A 80 -5.74 28.78 -16.47
C SER A 80 -6.43 28.02 -15.35
N VAL A 81 -5.70 27.15 -14.67
CA VAL A 81 -6.14 26.35 -13.52
C VAL A 81 -5.44 26.88 -12.28
N TYR A 82 -6.21 27.29 -11.27
CA TYR A 82 -5.70 27.91 -10.05
C TYR A 82 -5.89 27.01 -8.84
N GLY A 83 -4.78 26.77 -8.13
CA GLY A 83 -4.74 26.23 -6.76
C GLY A 83 -4.62 27.35 -5.73
N ALA A 84 -4.17 27.00 -4.52
CA ALA A 84 -3.95 27.97 -3.45
C ALA A 84 -2.73 28.88 -3.71
N SER A 85 -1.65 28.31 -4.24
CA SER A 85 -0.40 29.01 -4.58
C SER A 85 0.09 28.69 -5.99
N SER A 86 -0.49 27.68 -6.66
CA SER A 86 -0.09 27.22 -7.98
C SER A 86 -1.00 27.68 -9.11
N THR A 87 -0.44 27.78 -10.30
CA THR A 87 -1.20 27.99 -11.54
C THR A 87 -0.60 27.12 -12.65
N ILE A 88 -1.47 26.41 -13.35
CA ILE A 88 -1.13 25.64 -14.55
C ILE A 88 -1.95 26.17 -15.72
N GLU A 89 -1.35 26.21 -16.90
CA GLU A 89 -2.01 26.62 -18.13
C GLU A 89 -2.28 25.39 -18.99
N LEU A 90 -3.54 25.18 -19.37
CA LEU A 90 -3.95 24.18 -20.35
C LEU A 90 -4.14 24.90 -21.68
N VAL A 91 -3.46 24.47 -22.73
CA VAL A 91 -3.55 25.09 -24.05
C VAL A 91 -4.11 24.11 -25.07
N GLN A 92 -5.01 24.60 -25.93
CA GLN A 92 -5.56 23.85 -27.05
C GLN A 92 -5.50 24.68 -28.32
N GLU A 93 -5.24 24.03 -29.44
CA GLU A 93 -5.50 24.59 -30.78
C GLU A 93 -6.51 23.72 -31.50
N SER A 94 -7.60 24.33 -31.95
CA SER A 94 -8.61 23.68 -32.79
C SER A 94 -8.39 24.09 -34.23
N ASN A 95 -8.34 23.12 -35.15
CA ASN A 95 -8.23 23.35 -36.59
C ASN A 95 -9.24 22.44 -37.31
N GLY A 96 -10.44 22.94 -37.57
CA GLY A 96 -11.59 22.11 -37.96
C GLY A 96 -11.84 21.01 -36.93
N GLN A 97 -12.01 19.78 -37.40
CA GLN A 97 -12.23 18.60 -36.54
C GLN A 97 -11.01 18.21 -35.68
N ALA A 98 -9.79 18.64 -36.03
CA ALA A 98 -8.60 18.29 -35.25
C ALA A 98 -8.45 19.20 -34.02
N VAL A 99 -8.02 18.64 -32.89
CA VAL A 99 -7.59 19.41 -31.70
C VAL A 99 -6.21 18.94 -31.28
N THR A 100 -5.32 19.89 -31.02
CA THR A 100 -4.05 19.61 -30.32
C THR A 100 -4.14 20.14 -28.90
N ALA A 101 -3.45 19.48 -27.98
CA ALA A 101 -3.47 19.81 -26.57
C ALA A 101 -2.06 19.86 -25.99
N GLY A 102 -1.83 20.82 -25.12
CA GLY A 102 -0.62 21.02 -24.35
C GLY A 102 -0.95 21.54 -22.94
N SER A 103 0.05 21.56 -22.08
CA SER A 103 -0.04 22.17 -20.76
C SER A 103 1.34 22.59 -20.28
N TYR A 104 1.41 23.66 -19.51
CA TYR A 104 2.67 24.10 -18.92
C TYR A 104 2.44 24.76 -17.56
N GLY A 105 3.47 24.73 -16.73
CA GLY A 105 3.51 25.36 -15.42
C GLY A 105 4.90 25.88 -15.12
N GLN A 106 5.18 26.17 -13.85
CA GLN A 106 6.49 26.67 -13.44
C GLN A 106 7.62 25.67 -13.73
N ASP A 107 7.38 24.38 -13.48
CA ASP A 107 8.43 23.34 -13.48
C ASP A 107 8.27 22.30 -14.60
N PHE A 108 7.31 22.48 -15.51
CA PHE A 108 7.07 21.55 -16.62
C PHE A 108 6.50 22.22 -17.87
N ASP A 109 6.72 21.58 -19.02
CA ASP A 109 6.14 21.97 -20.31
C ASP A 109 5.82 20.72 -21.15
N LEU A 110 4.53 20.53 -21.44
CA LEU A 110 4.01 19.57 -22.39
C LEU A 110 3.51 20.34 -23.63
N PRO A 111 4.30 20.44 -24.71
CA PRO A 111 3.93 21.21 -25.90
C PRO A 111 2.68 20.65 -26.59
N LEU A 112 2.02 21.45 -27.42
CA LEU A 112 0.84 21.02 -28.20
C LEU A 112 1.11 19.73 -29.00
N SER A 113 0.17 18.78 -28.93
CA SER A 113 0.19 17.55 -29.71
C SER A 113 -1.23 17.02 -29.92
N ASP A 114 -1.47 16.38 -31.06
CA ASP A 114 -2.67 15.61 -31.41
C ASP A 114 -2.51 14.11 -31.13
N THR A 115 -1.43 13.70 -30.47
CA THR A 115 -1.20 12.28 -30.20
C THR A 115 -2.30 11.69 -29.34
N GLY A 116 -2.78 10.51 -29.72
CA GLY A 116 -3.70 9.70 -28.92
C GLY A 116 -3.05 9.06 -27.68
N ALA A 117 -1.72 9.15 -27.56
CA ALA A 117 -0.98 8.63 -26.42
C ALA A 117 -1.14 9.54 -25.19
N ILE A 118 -1.16 8.95 -24.00
CA ILE A 118 -1.15 9.71 -22.75
C ILE A 118 0.24 10.31 -22.55
N ARG A 119 0.28 11.61 -22.31
CA ARG A 119 1.52 12.35 -22.03
C ARG A 119 1.50 12.82 -20.59
N ARG A 120 2.65 12.72 -19.92
CA ARG A 120 2.79 13.01 -18.49
C ARG A 120 4.01 13.90 -18.24
N ALA A 121 3.92 14.75 -17.25
CA ALA A 121 5.04 15.47 -16.68
C ALA A 121 4.90 15.56 -15.16
N ASP A 122 6.01 15.51 -14.46
CA ASP A 122 6.05 15.79 -13.03
C ASP A 122 6.02 17.30 -12.80
N ALA A 123 5.31 17.73 -11.77
CA ALA A 123 5.17 19.13 -11.39
C ALA A 123 4.99 19.28 -9.88
N VAL A 124 5.05 20.52 -9.40
CA VAL A 124 4.65 20.89 -8.04
C VAL A 124 3.32 21.64 -8.11
N TRP A 125 2.38 21.24 -7.25
CA TRP A 125 1.07 21.87 -7.09
C TRP A 125 0.78 22.09 -5.61
N ASP A 126 0.66 23.34 -5.21
CA ASP A 126 0.41 23.80 -3.84
C ASP A 126 1.36 23.10 -2.84
N ASP A 127 2.65 23.18 -3.14
CA ASP A 127 3.77 22.57 -2.39
C ASP A 127 3.76 21.03 -2.32
N LYS A 128 2.98 20.37 -3.19
CA LYS A 128 2.91 18.91 -3.29
C LYS A 128 3.34 18.43 -4.66
N ASP A 129 4.06 17.31 -4.70
CA ASP A 129 4.40 16.66 -5.96
C ASP A 129 3.14 16.09 -6.63
N VAL A 130 2.98 16.37 -7.91
CA VAL A 130 1.90 15.86 -8.75
C VAL A 130 2.44 15.35 -10.08
N THR A 131 1.67 14.50 -10.73
CA THR A 131 1.82 14.20 -12.15
C THR A 131 0.71 14.88 -12.92
N ILE A 132 1.08 15.73 -13.86
CA ILE A 132 0.17 16.31 -14.86
C ILE A 132 0.09 15.34 -16.02
N ALA A 133 -1.11 14.86 -16.33
CA ALA A 133 -1.34 13.98 -17.46
C ALA A 133 -2.34 14.58 -18.44
N GLN A 134 -2.15 14.33 -19.73
CA GLN A 134 -3.07 14.76 -20.78
C GLN A 134 -3.21 13.71 -21.88
N LYS A 135 -4.42 13.63 -22.47
CA LYS A 135 -4.72 12.77 -23.62
C LYS A 135 -5.70 13.47 -24.55
N VAL A 136 -5.42 13.40 -25.85
CA VAL A 136 -6.38 13.74 -26.91
C VAL A 136 -7.01 12.45 -27.41
N ASP A 137 -8.34 12.38 -27.46
CA ASP A 137 -9.08 11.20 -27.89
C ASP A 137 -10.26 11.63 -28.78
N GLY A 138 -9.97 11.81 -30.07
CA GLY A 138 -10.90 12.42 -31.02
C GLY A 138 -11.28 13.82 -30.57
N ASP A 139 -12.56 14.03 -30.27
CA ASP A 139 -13.12 15.32 -29.86
C ASP A 139 -13.01 15.56 -28.34
N LYS A 140 -12.42 14.65 -27.58
CA LYS A 140 -12.22 14.83 -26.13
C LYS A 140 -10.76 15.10 -25.81
N VAL A 141 -10.49 16.16 -25.05
CA VAL A 141 -9.18 16.39 -24.42
C VAL A 141 -9.36 16.22 -22.92
N SER A 142 -8.60 15.31 -22.32
CA SER A 142 -8.63 15.08 -20.87
C SER A 142 -7.31 15.52 -20.26
N TYR A 143 -7.40 16.34 -19.21
CA TYR A 143 -6.29 16.75 -18.36
C TYR A 143 -6.50 16.21 -16.94
N VAL A 144 -5.41 15.82 -16.28
CA VAL A 144 -5.44 15.29 -14.92
C VAL A 144 -4.32 15.94 -14.10
N ILE A 145 -4.68 16.47 -12.94
CA ILE A 145 -3.72 16.83 -11.88
C ILE A 145 -3.75 15.70 -10.87
N ASN A 146 -2.80 14.76 -10.97
CA ASN A 146 -2.76 13.58 -10.12
C ASN A 146 -1.79 13.76 -8.95
N SER A 147 -2.27 13.72 -7.71
CA SER A 147 -1.39 13.73 -6.54
C SER A 147 -0.45 12.54 -6.53
N LYS A 148 0.80 12.77 -6.17
CA LYS A 148 1.75 11.69 -5.89
C LYS A 148 1.65 11.23 -4.44
N PRO A 149 2.04 9.99 -4.15
CA PRO A 149 2.14 9.49 -2.78
C PRO A 149 3.13 10.32 -1.95
N VAL A 150 2.77 10.57 -0.70
CA VAL A 150 3.70 11.14 0.28
C VAL A 150 4.58 10.01 0.80
N VAL A 151 5.88 10.09 0.55
CA VAL A 151 6.85 9.13 1.08
C VAL A 151 7.10 9.44 2.55
N ILE A 152 6.74 8.50 3.42
CA ILE A 152 7.07 8.59 4.84
C ILE A 152 8.55 8.22 5.02
N GLY A 153 9.36 9.15 5.52
CA GLY A 153 10.78 8.91 5.80
C GLY A 153 10.99 8.01 7.02
N ASP A 154 12.26 7.69 7.29
CA ASP A 154 12.63 6.99 8.52
C ASP A 154 12.22 7.81 9.75
N THR A 155 11.57 7.14 10.69
CA THR A 155 11.11 7.76 11.94
C THR A 155 11.73 7.07 13.16
N PRO A 156 11.90 7.81 14.28
CA PRO A 156 12.37 7.22 15.53
C PRO A 156 11.51 6.05 16.01
N ALA A 157 12.07 5.24 16.91
CA ALA A 157 11.43 4.02 17.40
C ALA A 157 10.07 4.25 18.08
N ASN A 158 9.81 5.45 18.64
CA ASN A 158 8.56 5.82 19.30
C ASN A 158 7.52 6.45 18.35
N ASN A 159 7.87 6.71 17.10
CA ASN A 159 6.92 7.14 16.09
C ASN A 159 6.42 5.91 15.34
N PHE A 160 5.16 5.89 14.92
CA PHE A 160 4.59 4.76 14.19
C PHE A 160 3.65 5.25 13.10
N ASN A 161 3.83 4.76 11.87
CA ASN A 161 2.98 5.08 10.73
C ASN A 161 2.44 3.81 10.10
N MET A 162 1.11 3.73 9.99
CA MET A 162 0.39 2.56 9.49
C MET A 162 -0.51 2.95 8.32
N LEU A 163 -0.36 2.25 7.20
CA LEU A 163 -1.31 2.33 6.09
C LEU A 163 -2.41 1.30 6.30
N VAL A 164 -3.66 1.72 6.23
CA VAL A 164 -4.85 0.85 6.24
C VAL A 164 -5.52 0.97 4.89
N TYR A 165 -5.68 -0.14 4.19
CA TYR A 165 -6.23 -0.10 2.83
C TYR A 165 -7.03 -1.36 2.48
N ASN A 166 -8.35 -1.19 2.29
CA ASN A 166 -9.16 -2.18 1.58
C ASN A 166 -8.81 -2.14 0.09
N ALA A 167 -8.21 -3.22 -0.42
CA ALA A 167 -7.68 -3.29 -1.78
C ALA A 167 -8.71 -3.74 -2.82
N TRP A 168 -9.89 -4.20 -2.39
CA TRP A 168 -10.95 -4.71 -3.28
C TRP A 168 -10.45 -5.77 -4.26
N GLY A 169 -9.74 -6.77 -3.76
CA GLY A 169 -9.06 -7.81 -4.52
C GLY A 169 -9.84 -9.12 -4.58
N ILE A 170 -11.12 -9.07 -4.99
CA ILE A 170 -11.99 -10.25 -5.02
C ILE A 170 -12.82 -10.35 -6.31
N THR A 171 -12.41 -11.21 -7.24
CA THR A 171 -13.17 -11.42 -8.49
C THR A 171 -14.58 -11.95 -8.21
N LEU A 172 -14.75 -12.79 -7.18
CA LEU A 172 -16.03 -13.43 -6.87
C LEU A 172 -17.17 -12.41 -6.60
N PHE A 173 -16.83 -11.24 -6.07
CA PHE A 173 -17.81 -10.19 -5.76
C PHE A 173 -17.75 -9.00 -6.71
N GLY A 174 -17.14 -9.19 -7.89
CA GLY A 174 -17.23 -8.25 -9.01
C GLY A 174 -16.15 -7.19 -9.06
N SER A 175 -15.05 -7.34 -8.30
CA SER A 175 -13.87 -6.50 -8.45
C SER A 175 -13.32 -6.58 -9.89
N LYS A 176 -12.92 -5.44 -10.44
CA LYS A 176 -12.42 -5.32 -11.82
C LYS A 176 -10.95 -4.93 -11.84
N LYS A 177 -10.27 -5.31 -12.92
CA LYS A 177 -8.88 -4.93 -13.23
C LYS A 177 -7.91 -5.08 -12.04
N ILE A 178 -8.08 -6.15 -11.26
CA ILE A 178 -7.30 -6.39 -10.04
C ILE A 178 -5.79 -6.40 -10.35
N PRO A 179 -5.31 -7.14 -11.38
CA PRO A 179 -3.88 -7.14 -11.70
C PRO A 179 -3.33 -5.76 -12.06
N GLU A 180 -4.08 -4.97 -12.84
CA GLU A 180 -3.66 -3.63 -13.27
C GLU A 180 -3.66 -2.65 -12.10
N ARG A 181 -4.68 -2.66 -11.23
CA ARG A 181 -4.72 -1.83 -10.02
C ARG A 181 -3.59 -2.18 -9.06
N PHE A 182 -3.39 -3.47 -8.80
CA PHE A 182 -2.37 -3.94 -7.87
C PHE A 182 -0.95 -3.68 -8.38
N GLU A 183 -0.75 -3.55 -9.69
CA GLU A 183 0.54 -3.16 -10.26
C GLU A 183 0.90 -1.68 -9.96
N GLN A 184 -0.10 -0.82 -9.75
CA GLN A 184 0.11 0.59 -9.39
C GLN A 184 0.21 0.81 -7.87
N MET A 185 -0.39 -0.08 -7.07
CA MET A 185 -0.43 0.05 -5.60
C MET A 185 0.93 0.24 -4.89
N PRO A 186 2.05 -0.41 -5.29
CA PRO A 186 3.33 -0.28 -4.59
C PRO A 186 3.82 1.16 -4.42
N GLU A 187 3.56 2.05 -5.37
CA GLU A 187 4.01 3.45 -5.27
C GLU A 187 3.39 4.17 -4.06
N TRP A 188 2.17 3.78 -3.67
CA TRP A 188 1.43 4.35 -2.54
C TRP A 188 1.76 3.73 -1.19
N MET A 189 2.58 2.68 -1.19
CA MET A 189 2.85 1.87 -0.02
C MET A 189 4.26 2.09 0.53
N VAL A 190 4.98 3.13 0.10
CA VAL A 190 6.35 3.38 0.55
C VAL A 190 6.35 4.19 1.85
N GLY A 191 7.15 3.77 2.82
CA GLY A 191 7.47 4.60 4.00
C GLY A 191 6.84 4.15 5.31
N TYR A 192 5.70 3.47 5.25
CA TYR A 192 4.96 3.04 6.43
C TYR A 192 5.69 1.95 7.21
N ASP A 193 5.55 1.92 8.53
CA ASP A 193 6.08 0.84 9.37
C ASP A 193 5.34 -0.48 9.13
N VAL A 194 4.03 -0.38 8.88
CA VAL A 194 3.10 -1.47 8.63
C VAL A 194 2.07 -1.07 7.57
N VAL A 195 1.71 -2.00 6.69
CA VAL A 195 0.50 -1.90 5.86
C VAL A 195 -0.47 -3.00 6.27
N VAL A 196 -1.70 -2.61 6.59
CA VAL A 196 -2.83 -3.47 6.93
C VAL A 196 -3.79 -3.47 5.74
N PHE A 197 -3.90 -4.63 5.10
CA PHE A 197 -4.78 -4.84 3.97
C PHE A 197 -6.09 -5.50 4.39
N SER A 198 -7.18 -5.05 3.78
CA SER A 198 -8.42 -5.80 3.63
C SER A 198 -8.59 -6.26 2.18
N GLU A 199 -9.32 -7.36 1.99
CA GLU A 199 -9.73 -7.90 0.69
C GLU A 199 -8.64 -8.34 -0.30
N LEU A 200 -7.52 -8.87 0.19
CA LEU A 200 -6.57 -9.61 -0.64
C LEU A 200 -7.00 -11.09 -0.77
N PHE A 201 -8.05 -11.34 -1.55
CA PHE A 201 -8.62 -12.69 -1.72
C PHE A 201 -8.10 -13.43 -2.97
N ASP A 202 -7.87 -12.72 -4.07
CA ASP A 202 -7.41 -13.34 -5.31
C ASP A 202 -5.90 -13.65 -5.24
N ASP A 203 -5.58 -14.93 -4.99
CA ASP A 203 -4.21 -15.42 -4.74
C ASP A 203 -3.14 -14.86 -5.71
N ILE A 204 -3.34 -14.97 -7.02
CA ILE A 204 -2.33 -14.60 -8.02
C ILE A 204 -1.97 -13.10 -7.96
N PRO A 205 -2.93 -12.16 -8.13
CA PRO A 205 -2.61 -10.74 -8.04
C PRO A 205 -2.16 -10.35 -6.62
N SER A 206 -2.76 -10.90 -5.56
CA SER A 206 -2.35 -10.61 -4.18
C SER A 206 -0.91 -11.03 -3.89
N ASP A 207 -0.48 -12.20 -4.37
CA ASP A 207 0.90 -12.66 -4.24
C ASP A 207 1.87 -11.80 -5.08
N LYS A 208 1.46 -11.34 -6.28
CA LYS A 208 2.26 -10.39 -7.10
C LYS A 208 2.45 -9.05 -6.38
N LEU A 209 1.38 -8.46 -5.82
CA LEU A 209 1.45 -7.22 -5.05
C LEU A 209 2.40 -7.38 -3.84
N ARG A 210 2.21 -8.44 -3.07
CA ARG A 210 3.02 -8.75 -1.90
C ARG A 210 4.50 -8.96 -2.24
N ALA A 211 4.79 -9.59 -3.36
CA ALA A 211 6.15 -9.74 -3.86
C ALA A 211 6.74 -8.38 -4.30
N ALA A 212 5.96 -7.54 -4.96
CA ALA A 212 6.41 -6.23 -5.43
C ALA A 212 6.78 -5.27 -4.28
N ILE A 213 6.12 -5.39 -3.13
CA ILE A 213 6.42 -4.57 -1.95
C ILE A 213 7.38 -5.25 -0.97
N ARG A 214 7.92 -6.45 -1.28
CA ARG A 214 8.75 -7.22 -0.33
C ARG A 214 10.09 -6.56 0.01
N GLU A 215 10.62 -5.74 -0.90
CA GLU A 215 11.85 -4.98 -0.64
C GLU A 215 11.66 -4.00 0.53
N ASP A 216 10.55 -3.26 0.54
CA ASP A 216 10.17 -2.39 1.64
C ASP A 216 9.57 -3.16 2.82
N TYR A 217 8.83 -4.24 2.57
CA TYR A 217 8.06 -4.99 3.58
C TYR A 217 8.44 -6.47 3.56
N PRO A 218 9.63 -6.84 4.06
CA PRO A 218 10.10 -8.22 4.03
C PRO A 218 9.32 -9.13 5.00
N TYR A 219 8.71 -8.56 6.04
CA TYR A 219 7.95 -9.31 7.03
C TYR A 219 6.48 -9.32 6.68
N GLN A 220 5.95 -10.48 6.30
CA GLN A 220 4.58 -10.58 5.82
C GLN A 220 3.86 -11.76 6.42
N THR A 221 2.67 -11.51 6.96
CA THR A 221 1.79 -12.54 7.54
C THR A 221 1.37 -13.61 6.52
N GLY A 222 1.03 -14.77 7.04
CA GLY A 222 0.47 -15.90 6.29
C GLY A 222 -0.99 -15.70 5.89
N LYS A 223 -1.59 -16.79 5.41
CA LYS A 223 -3.01 -16.88 5.08
C LYS A 223 -3.82 -17.30 6.31
N ALA A 224 -4.80 -16.49 6.71
CA ALA A 224 -5.78 -16.88 7.71
C ALA A 224 -6.93 -17.67 7.06
N PHE A 225 -6.84 -19.00 7.06
CA PHE A 225 -7.83 -19.88 6.44
C PHE A 225 -8.45 -20.87 7.44
N LYS A 226 -9.78 -20.89 7.51
CA LYS A 226 -10.56 -21.81 8.36
C LYS A 226 -11.01 -23.00 7.52
N VAL A 227 -10.62 -24.21 7.91
CA VAL A 227 -11.01 -25.46 7.23
C VAL A 227 -12.52 -25.53 7.06
N GLY A 228 -12.97 -25.81 5.83
CA GLY A 228 -14.40 -25.87 5.46
C GLY A 228 -14.96 -24.58 4.86
N LYS A 229 -14.18 -23.49 4.83
CA LYS A 229 -14.50 -22.27 4.06
C LYS A 229 -13.95 -22.35 2.64
N LEU A 230 -14.52 -21.55 1.73
CA LEU A 230 -14.07 -21.47 0.34
C LEU A 230 -12.93 -20.47 0.19
N LEU A 231 -13.05 -19.32 0.86
CA LEU A 231 -12.07 -18.25 0.83
C LEU A 231 -11.39 -18.10 2.19
N GLU A 232 -10.16 -17.62 2.16
CA GLU A 232 -9.46 -17.17 3.36
C GLU A 232 -10.07 -15.87 3.94
N ALA A 233 -9.43 -15.23 4.92
CA ALA A 233 -9.97 -14.01 5.52
C ALA A 233 -9.81 -12.77 4.63
N GLY A 234 -8.89 -12.78 3.66
CA GLY A 234 -8.55 -11.62 2.81
C GLY A 234 -7.72 -10.55 3.51
N ASN A 235 -7.62 -10.60 4.85
CA ASN A 235 -6.79 -9.69 5.62
C ASN A 235 -5.31 -10.09 5.51
N ARG A 236 -4.43 -9.09 5.46
CA ARG A 236 -2.97 -9.26 5.54
C ARG A 236 -2.33 -8.10 6.27
N ILE A 237 -1.27 -8.41 7.00
CA ILE A 237 -0.35 -7.40 7.55
C ILE A 237 1.03 -7.64 6.96
N VAL A 238 1.66 -6.57 6.47
CA VAL A 238 3.06 -6.55 6.05
C VAL A 238 3.81 -5.46 6.80
N SER A 239 5.08 -5.67 7.10
CA SER A 239 5.87 -4.78 7.94
C SER A 239 7.31 -4.64 7.45
N ARG A 240 7.85 -3.43 7.65
CA ARG A 240 9.29 -3.15 7.60
C ARG A 240 10.04 -3.83 8.75
N TRP A 241 9.34 -4.02 9.87
CA TRP A 241 9.93 -4.48 11.11
C TRP A 241 9.64 -5.96 11.37
N PRO A 242 10.56 -6.68 12.04
CA PRO A 242 10.39 -8.09 12.36
C PRO A 242 9.07 -8.39 13.04
N ILE A 243 8.32 -9.36 12.50
CA ILE A 243 7.17 -9.97 13.16
C ILE A 243 7.67 -11.04 14.12
N MET A 244 7.52 -10.76 15.42
CA MET A 244 7.98 -11.59 16.53
C MET A 244 6.93 -12.63 16.96
N ASP A 245 5.66 -12.26 16.85
CA ASP A 245 4.51 -13.13 17.12
C ASP A 245 3.42 -12.86 16.08
N GLU A 246 2.72 -13.91 15.66
CA GLU A 246 1.64 -13.87 14.68
C GLU A 246 0.55 -14.83 15.15
N ASP A 247 -0.69 -14.34 15.20
CA ASP A 247 -1.84 -15.09 15.71
C ASP A 247 -3.13 -14.63 15.01
N TYR A 248 -4.20 -15.41 15.15
CA TYR A 248 -5.46 -15.16 14.47
C TYR A 248 -6.65 -15.57 15.31
N GLU A 249 -7.73 -14.79 15.23
CA GLU A 249 -9.04 -15.18 15.77
C GLU A 249 -10.07 -15.20 14.64
N PHE A 250 -10.57 -16.40 14.34
CA PHE A 250 -11.64 -16.57 13.36
C PHE A 250 -12.99 -16.23 13.96
N TYR A 251 -13.74 -15.38 13.28
CA TYR A 251 -15.06 -15.01 13.73
C TYR A 251 -16.05 -16.17 13.68
N ASN A 252 -16.92 -16.22 14.69
CA ASN A 252 -17.96 -17.25 14.79
C ASN A 252 -19.20 -16.89 13.98
N ASP A 253 -19.66 -15.65 14.12
CA ASP A 253 -20.85 -15.15 13.45
C ASP A 253 -20.49 -14.60 12.07
N CYS A 254 -21.34 -14.86 11.09
CA CYS A 254 -21.32 -14.27 9.76
C CYS A 254 -22.73 -14.36 9.18
N ASN A 255 -23.03 -13.56 8.16
CA ASN A 255 -24.33 -13.62 7.49
C ASN A 255 -24.20 -13.64 5.96
N ALA A 256 -25.18 -14.28 5.32
CA ALA A 256 -25.35 -14.34 3.87
C ALA A 256 -24.10 -14.85 3.10
N GLU A 257 -23.90 -14.33 1.89
CA GLU A 257 -22.83 -14.73 0.96
C GLU A 257 -21.42 -14.50 1.53
N GLN A 258 -21.30 -13.63 2.52
CA GLN A 258 -20.01 -13.32 3.17
C GLN A 258 -19.49 -14.46 4.05
N CYS A 259 -20.35 -15.42 4.42
CA CYS A 259 -19.96 -16.61 5.16
C CYS A 259 -19.05 -17.57 4.38
N VAL A 260 -18.85 -17.38 3.07
CA VAL A 260 -17.92 -18.22 2.29
C VAL A 260 -16.45 -17.96 2.62
N ALA A 261 -16.14 -16.78 3.17
CA ALA A 261 -14.81 -16.37 3.62
C ALA A 261 -14.54 -16.75 5.08
N SER A 262 -13.25 -16.89 5.41
CA SER A 262 -12.83 -17.32 6.75
C SER A 262 -13.00 -16.26 7.83
N ARG A 263 -13.09 -14.97 7.46
CA ARG A 263 -13.27 -13.77 8.30
C ARG A 263 -12.58 -13.85 9.67
N ALA A 264 -11.49 -13.12 9.84
CA ALA A 264 -10.68 -13.15 11.06
C ALA A 264 -10.05 -11.80 11.35
N THR A 265 -9.74 -11.54 12.62
CA THR A 265 -8.73 -10.55 12.98
C THR A 265 -7.35 -11.21 12.99
N ILE A 266 -6.36 -10.52 12.42
CA ILE A 266 -4.95 -10.91 12.39
C ILE A 266 -4.24 -10.11 13.46
N TYR A 267 -3.46 -10.77 14.31
CA TYR A 267 -2.59 -10.13 15.28
C TYR A 267 -1.12 -10.32 14.89
N VAL A 268 -0.35 -9.24 14.99
CA VAL A 268 1.11 -9.31 14.98
C VAL A 268 1.72 -8.53 16.15
N LYS A 269 2.78 -9.07 16.76
CA LYS A 269 3.74 -8.30 17.55
C LYS A 269 4.96 -8.03 16.68
N ILE A 270 5.28 -6.76 16.44
CA ILE A 270 6.51 -6.39 15.73
C ILE A 270 7.55 -5.76 16.65
N SER A 271 8.82 -5.76 16.23
CA SER A 271 9.91 -5.06 16.93
C SER A 271 10.48 -3.93 16.06
N LYS A 272 10.05 -2.69 16.31
CA LYS A 272 10.60 -1.50 15.66
C LYS A 272 11.79 -0.98 16.48
N MET A 273 13.01 -1.22 15.99
CA MET A 273 14.25 -0.82 16.67
C MET A 273 14.27 -1.24 18.16
N GLY A 274 13.88 -2.48 18.45
CA GLY A 274 13.79 -3.01 19.80
C GLY A 274 12.51 -2.66 20.57
N LYS A 275 11.67 -1.72 20.08
CA LYS A 275 10.38 -1.39 20.70
C LYS A 275 9.25 -2.28 20.17
N PRO A 276 8.45 -2.89 21.07
CA PRO A 276 7.33 -3.72 20.68
C PRO A 276 6.13 -2.86 20.22
N TYR A 277 5.47 -3.29 19.15
CA TYR A 277 4.16 -2.78 18.74
C TYR A 277 3.21 -3.94 18.47
N HIS A 278 1.96 -3.79 18.90
CA HIS A 278 0.91 -4.79 18.72
C HIS A 278 -0.13 -4.27 17.74
N ILE A 279 -0.32 -4.97 16.62
CA ILE A 279 -1.23 -4.55 15.56
C ILE A 279 -2.28 -5.63 15.36
N PHE A 280 -3.55 -5.22 15.36
CA PHE A 280 -4.69 -6.05 15.04
C PHE A 280 -5.34 -5.55 13.74
N GLY A 281 -5.29 -6.35 12.68
CA GLY A 281 -5.87 -6.05 11.37
C GLY A 281 -7.17 -6.83 11.15
N THR A 282 -8.26 -6.17 10.74
CA THR A 282 -9.56 -6.84 10.52
C THR A 282 -10.33 -6.38 9.30
N HIS A 283 -11.28 -7.21 8.89
CA HIS A 283 -12.37 -6.86 7.98
C HIS A 283 -13.61 -7.60 8.48
N VAL A 284 -14.58 -6.87 9.03
CA VAL A 284 -15.81 -7.42 9.64
C VAL A 284 -17.00 -7.33 8.70
N GLN A 285 -18.11 -7.98 9.05
CA GLN A 285 -19.31 -8.18 8.21
C GLN A 285 -19.77 -6.85 7.58
N SER A 286 -19.96 -6.80 6.26
CA SER A 286 -20.43 -5.60 5.56
C SER A 286 -21.95 -5.57 5.40
N ALA A 287 -22.46 -4.53 4.73
CA ALA A 287 -23.88 -4.27 4.41
C ALA A 287 -24.79 -3.86 5.61
N PRO A 288 -25.81 -3.01 5.41
CA PRO A 288 -26.50 -2.32 6.50
C PRO A 288 -27.70 -3.06 7.10
N GLU A 289 -28.04 -4.26 6.60
CA GLU A 289 -29.21 -5.01 7.07
C GLU A 289 -29.05 -5.43 8.55
N PRO A 290 -30.15 -5.50 9.33
CA PRO A 290 -30.07 -5.76 10.78
C PRO A 290 -29.30 -7.03 11.16
N GLU A 291 -29.42 -8.11 10.38
CA GLU A 291 -28.68 -9.35 10.60
C GLU A 291 -27.17 -9.18 10.33
N ASN A 292 -26.81 -8.34 9.35
CA ASN A 292 -25.43 -7.99 9.04
C ASN A 292 -24.83 -7.10 10.14
N THR A 293 -25.58 -6.11 10.63
CA THR A 293 -25.18 -5.28 11.78
C THR A 293 -24.98 -6.13 13.04
N ALA A 294 -25.91 -7.05 13.35
CA ALA A 294 -25.78 -7.92 14.51
C ALA A 294 -24.52 -8.80 14.43
N ALA A 295 -24.25 -9.40 13.26
CA ALA A 295 -23.02 -10.16 13.05
C ALA A 295 -21.77 -9.27 13.15
N ARG A 296 -21.77 -8.06 12.58
CA ARG A 296 -20.67 -7.08 12.68
C ARG A 296 -20.33 -6.75 14.13
N LEU A 297 -21.33 -6.39 14.93
CA LEU A 297 -21.11 -6.04 16.33
C LEU A 297 -20.64 -7.24 17.17
N SER A 298 -21.14 -8.45 16.87
CA SER A 298 -20.65 -9.69 17.50
C SER A 298 -19.17 -9.95 17.18
N GLN A 299 -18.77 -9.78 15.92
CA GLN A 299 -17.37 -9.90 15.48
C GLN A 299 -16.46 -8.87 16.18
N ILE A 300 -16.93 -7.63 16.32
CA ILE A 300 -16.20 -6.57 17.01
C ILE A 300 -16.04 -6.91 18.51
N ALA A 301 -17.09 -7.41 19.17
CA ALA A 301 -16.99 -7.88 20.55
C ALA A 301 -15.98 -9.04 20.69
N GLN A 302 -16.02 -10.02 19.78
CA GLN A 302 -15.07 -11.13 19.75
C GLN A 302 -13.63 -10.66 19.53
N MET A 303 -13.41 -9.65 18.67
CA MET A 303 -12.09 -9.03 18.50
C MET A 303 -11.62 -8.35 19.80
N GLY A 304 -12.50 -7.64 20.51
CA GLY A 304 -12.18 -7.07 21.82
C GLY A 304 -11.76 -8.14 22.83
N ASP A 305 -12.46 -9.27 22.88
CA ASP A 305 -12.11 -10.39 23.76
C ASP A 305 -10.75 -11.00 23.39
N PHE A 306 -10.47 -11.14 22.09
CA PHE A 306 -9.19 -11.61 21.60
C PHE A 306 -8.05 -10.67 22.01
N ILE A 307 -8.20 -9.35 21.82
CA ILE A 307 -7.22 -8.35 22.26
C ILE A 307 -6.93 -8.51 23.76
N ARG A 308 -7.97 -8.57 24.59
CA ARG A 308 -7.85 -8.76 26.04
C ARG A 308 -7.15 -10.09 26.39
N SER A 309 -7.40 -11.15 25.63
CA SER A 309 -6.79 -12.47 25.87
C SER A 309 -5.27 -12.50 25.67
N LYS A 310 -4.71 -11.58 24.87
CA LYS A 310 -3.26 -11.49 24.64
C LYS A 310 -2.49 -10.97 25.85
N ASN A 311 -3.18 -10.40 26.86
CA ASN A 311 -2.57 -9.90 28.10
C ASN A 311 -1.37 -8.97 27.83
N ILE A 312 -1.53 -8.07 26.85
CA ILE A 312 -0.46 -7.16 26.41
C ILE A 312 -0.12 -6.19 27.56
N PRO A 313 1.17 -5.98 27.88
CA PRO A 313 1.58 -5.05 28.93
C PRO A 313 1.02 -3.64 28.73
N ALA A 314 0.65 -2.98 29.82
CA ALA A 314 0.04 -1.64 29.79
C ALA A 314 0.98 -0.55 29.28
N ASP A 315 2.29 -0.80 29.24
CA ASP A 315 3.34 0.08 28.73
C ASP A 315 3.76 -0.26 27.28
N GLU A 316 3.10 -1.22 26.62
CA GLU A 316 3.27 -1.52 25.19
C GLU A 316 2.06 -0.99 24.39
N PRO A 317 2.25 -0.41 23.19
CA PRO A 317 1.16 0.15 22.38
C PRO A 317 0.34 -0.93 21.68
N ILE A 318 -0.98 -0.73 21.64
CA ILE A 318 -1.94 -1.52 20.86
C ILE A 318 -2.54 -0.64 19.76
N LEU A 319 -2.47 -1.11 18.53
CA LEU A 319 -3.05 -0.49 17.34
C LEU A 319 -4.07 -1.44 16.71
N MET A 320 -5.20 -0.90 16.26
CA MET A 320 -6.30 -1.66 15.66
C MET A 320 -6.68 -1.01 14.33
N ALA A 321 -6.72 -1.78 13.26
CA ALA A 321 -6.88 -1.25 11.92
C ALA A 321 -7.67 -2.15 11.00
N GLY A 322 -8.27 -1.55 9.97
CA GLY A 322 -8.91 -2.26 8.88
C GLY A 322 -10.26 -1.68 8.49
N ASP A 323 -11.02 -2.48 7.74
CA ASP A 323 -12.38 -2.16 7.34
C ASP A 323 -13.35 -2.69 8.39
N PHE A 324 -13.79 -1.80 9.27
CA PHE A 324 -14.74 -2.15 10.32
C PHE A 324 -16.18 -2.19 9.81
N ASN A 325 -16.45 -1.76 8.58
CA ASN A 325 -17.80 -1.61 8.04
C ASN A 325 -18.76 -0.82 8.96
N VAL A 326 -18.29 -0.11 9.98
CA VAL A 326 -19.13 0.66 10.92
C VAL A 326 -19.15 2.11 10.45
N ASN A 327 -20.29 2.58 9.96
CA ASN A 327 -20.39 3.93 9.39
C ASN A 327 -20.64 5.00 10.47
N LYS A 328 -19.59 5.71 10.90
CA LYS A 328 -19.74 6.80 11.90
C LYS A 328 -20.56 8.01 11.42
N LEU A 329 -20.73 8.19 10.10
CA LEU A 329 -21.44 9.35 9.55
C LEU A 329 -22.96 9.22 9.70
N THR A 330 -23.48 8.00 9.59
CA THR A 330 -24.93 7.74 9.54
C THR A 330 -25.44 6.87 10.68
N VAL A 331 -24.58 6.07 11.31
CA VAL A 331 -24.95 5.16 12.41
C VAL A 331 -24.00 5.33 13.62
N PRO A 332 -24.01 6.49 14.30
CA PRO A 332 -23.06 6.79 15.38
C PRO A 332 -23.14 5.83 16.58
N MET A 333 -24.30 5.21 16.82
CA MET A 333 -24.46 4.25 17.93
C MET A 333 -23.69 2.94 17.71
N ASP A 334 -23.57 2.48 16.47
CA ASP A 334 -22.75 1.30 16.12
C ASP A 334 -21.26 1.65 16.30
N TYR A 335 -20.88 2.87 15.94
CA TYR A 335 -19.54 3.41 16.17
C TYR A 335 -19.20 3.48 17.67
N GLU A 336 -20.09 4.03 18.51
CA GLU A 336 -19.90 4.07 19.96
C GLU A 336 -19.73 2.65 20.53
N THR A 337 -20.61 1.72 20.13
CA THR A 337 -20.54 0.31 20.53
C THR A 337 -19.21 -0.33 20.13
N MET A 338 -18.71 -0.03 18.93
CA MET A 338 -17.43 -0.54 18.44
C MET A 338 -16.26 -0.02 19.29
N VAL A 339 -16.20 1.29 19.50
CA VAL A 339 -15.12 1.92 20.27
C VAL A 339 -15.10 1.43 21.71
N GLU A 340 -16.27 1.24 22.33
CA GLU A 340 -16.39 0.66 23.67
C GLU A 340 -15.96 -0.81 23.72
N SER A 341 -16.42 -1.64 22.77
CA SER A 341 -16.12 -3.08 22.75
C SER A 341 -14.62 -3.37 22.61
N LEU A 342 -13.92 -2.50 21.86
CA LEU A 342 -12.49 -2.60 21.58
C LEU A 342 -11.61 -1.88 22.60
N ASP A 343 -12.18 -1.15 23.56
CA ASP A 343 -11.44 -0.18 24.39
C ASP A 343 -10.56 0.74 23.53
N ALA A 344 -11.10 1.23 22.42
CA ALA A 344 -10.35 1.99 21.42
C ALA A 344 -10.42 3.50 21.64
N ILE A 345 -9.48 4.24 21.08
CA ILE A 345 -9.55 5.68 20.85
C ILE A 345 -9.28 5.94 19.37
N GLU A 346 -10.13 6.77 18.77
CA GLU A 346 -9.93 7.29 17.42
C GLU A 346 -9.00 8.51 17.43
N PRO A 347 -7.92 8.51 16.61
CA PRO A 347 -7.08 9.69 16.43
C PRO A 347 -7.83 10.90 15.85
N ALA A 348 -7.16 12.06 15.82
CA ALA A 348 -7.71 13.23 15.13
C ALA A 348 -7.86 12.95 13.62
N ASN A 349 -9.08 13.13 13.10
CA ASN A 349 -9.38 12.94 11.68
C ASN A 349 -8.86 14.11 10.85
N THR A 350 -8.16 13.80 9.75
CA THR A 350 -7.69 14.76 8.75
C THR A 350 -7.83 14.16 7.35
N GLY A 351 -7.65 14.98 6.30
CA GLY A 351 -7.85 14.54 4.93
C GLY A 351 -9.34 14.46 4.58
N PHE A 352 -9.75 13.45 3.82
CA PHE A 352 -11.16 13.26 3.47
C PHE A 352 -12.03 12.85 4.68
N ASP A 353 -13.30 13.23 4.61
CA ASP A 353 -14.32 12.99 5.63
C ASP A 353 -15.07 11.66 5.46
N LYS A 354 -14.60 10.80 4.55
CA LYS A 354 -15.23 9.53 4.14
C LYS A 354 -14.16 8.61 3.55
N THR A 355 -14.36 7.30 3.69
CA THR A 355 -13.46 6.28 3.13
C THR A 355 -14.09 5.55 1.94
N VAL A 356 -15.41 5.66 1.76
CA VAL A 356 -16.15 5.22 0.57
C VAL A 356 -16.95 6.39 0.01
N ASP A 357 -16.82 6.65 -1.29
CA ASP A 357 -17.42 7.81 -1.94
C ASP A 357 -17.86 7.52 -3.38
N SER A 358 -19.13 7.22 -3.59
CA SER A 358 -19.69 6.96 -4.91
C SER A 358 -19.75 8.18 -5.83
N VAL A 359 -19.47 9.40 -5.34
CA VAL A 359 -19.48 10.62 -6.16
C VAL A 359 -18.21 10.72 -7.00
N ASN A 360 -17.07 10.35 -6.42
CA ASN A 360 -15.75 10.51 -7.04
C ASN A 360 -15.01 9.17 -7.24
N ASN A 361 -15.64 8.06 -6.89
CA ASN A 361 -15.08 6.73 -7.06
C ASN A 361 -16.00 5.80 -7.87
N ASP A 362 -15.67 5.64 -9.15
CA ASP A 362 -16.43 4.83 -10.11
C ASP A 362 -16.48 3.33 -9.79
N TRP A 363 -15.67 2.86 -8.84
CA TRP A 363 -15.69 1.47 -8.39
C TRP A 363 -16.82 1.17 -7.40
N VAL A 364 -17.35 2.19 -6.73
CA VAL A 364 -18.43 2.06 -5.76
C VAL A 364 -19.76 1.87 -6.51
N ARG A 365 -20.40 0.71 -6.33
CA ARG A 365 -21.57 0.29 -7.13
C ARG A 365 -22.89 0.95 -6.69
N ASP A 366 -23.00 1.29 -5.42
CA ASP A 366 -24.18 1.88 -4.81
C ASP A 366 -23.92 3.36 -4.47
N PRO A 367 -24.95 4.20 -4.30
CA PRO A 367 -24.80 5.61 -3.92
C PRO A 367 -24.37 5.74 -2.44
N LEU A 368 -23.22 5.17 -2.09
CA LEU A 368 -22.66 5.06 -0.75
C LEU A 368 -21.66 6.19 -0.49
N ILE A 369 -21.87 6.85 0.65
CA ILE A 369 -20.97 7.85 1.22
C ILE A 369 -20.78 7.46 2.67
N GLU A 370 -19.66 6.82 2.98
CA GLU A 370 -19.45 6.15 4.27
C GLU A 370 -18.03 6.33 4.79
N TYR A 371 -17.87 6.17 6.09
CA TYR A 371 -16.58 6.12 6.76
C TYR A 371 -16.48 4.78 7.48
N LEU A 372 -15.72 3.84 6.91
CA LEU A 372 -15.70 2.43 7.31
C LEU A 372 -14.31 1.95 7.76
N ASP A 373 -13.26 2.63 7.30
CA ASP A 373 -11.87 2.22 7.53
C ASP A 373 -11.23 3.03 8.66
N TYR A 374 -10.60 2.34 9.61
CA TYR A 374 -10.11 2.96 10.84
C TYR A 374 -8.69 2.51 11.19
N ALA A 375 -8.00 3.35 11.96
CA ALA A 375 -6.68 3.16 12.54
C ALA A 375 -6.69 3.66 14.01
N PHE A 376 -7.22 2.84 14.90
CA PHE A 376 -7.36 3.14 16.33
C PHE A 376 -6.12 2.78 17.14
N TYR A 377 -6.05 3.30 18.37
CA TYR A 377 -5.13 2.84 19.40
C TYR A 377 -5.88 2.46 20.70
N GLY A 378 -5.26 1.62 21.53
CA GLY A 378 -5.85 1.15 22.79
C GLY A 378 -5.92 2.22 23.87
N ARG A 379 -7.04 2.28 24.59
CA ARG A 379 -7.32 3.24 25.68
C ARG A 379 -6.57 2.95 26.97
N ASN A 380 -6.28 1.68 27.23
CA ASN A 380 -5.76 1.19 28.51
C ASN A 380 -4.28 0.74 28.44
N ASN A 381 -3.63 0.99 27.31
CA ASN A 381 -2.24 0.63 27.03
C ASN A 381 -1.40 1.91 26.84
N LEU A 382 -0.19 1.81 26.28
CA LEU A 382 0.62 2.99 26.03
C LEU A 382 -0.12 3.93 25.06
N ILE A 383 -0.47 5.12 25.54
CA ILE A 383 -1.22 6.14 24.78
C ILE A 383 -0.23 7.05 24.05
N PRO A 384 -0.45 7.38 22.76
CA PRO A 384 0.37 8.34 22.05
C PRO A 384 0.19 9.78 22.57
N LEU A 385 1.27 10.56 22.56
CA LEU A 385 1.29 12.00 22.80
C LEU A 385 0.63 12.78 21.67
N GLU A 386 0.84 12.31 20.43
CA GLU A 386 0.25 12.86 19.21
C GLU A 386 -0.30 11.71 18.37
N SER A 387 -1.50 11.86 17.82
CA SER A 387 -2.05 10.89 16.88
C SER A 387 -2.97 11.53 15.85
N THR A 388 -2.88 11.05 14.62
CA THR A 388 -3.76 11.45 13.51
C THR A 388 -4.19 10.24 12.70
N GLN A 389 -5.35 10.36 12.07
CA GLN A 389 -5.87 9.45 11.07
C GLN A 389 -6.17 10.27 9.82
N HIS A 390 -5.36 10.11 8.78
CA HIS A 390 -5.44 10.89 7.55
C HIS A 390 -6.02 10.06 6.40
N VAL A 391 -7.17 10.46 5.86
CA VAL A 391 -7.80 9.78 4.73
C VAL A 391 -7.36 10.40 3.41
N PHE A 392 -6.89 9.57 2.47
CA PHE A 392 -6.45 9.99 1.14
C PHE A 392 -6.81 8.93 0.08
N ALA A 393 -6.86 9.33 -1.20
CA ALA A 393 -7.24 8.44 -2.29
C ALA A 393 -6.02 8.03 -3.13
N PRO A 394 -5.53 6.77 -3.04
CA PRO A 394 -4.56 6.24 -3.98
C PRO A 394 -5.12 6.25 -5.41
N ARG A 395 -4.47 7.02 -6.30
CA ARG A 395 -4.93 7.23 -7.67
C ARG A 395 -3.80 7.13 -8.68
N THR A 396 -4.13 6.67 -9.88
CA THR A 396 -3.17 6.49 -10.97
C THR A 396 -3.62 7.21 -12.23
N THR A 397 -2.65 7.49 -13.09
CA THR A 397 -2.91 7.90 -14.48
C THR A 397 -2.51 6.82 -15.47
N ALA A 398 -2.17 5.59 -15.05
CA ALA A 398 -1.64 4.53 -15.91
C ALA A 398 -2.52 4.23 -17.13
N ASP A 399 -1.89 3.84 -18.24
CA ASP A 399 -2.57 3.62 -19.53
C ASP A 399 -3.71 2.60 -19.43
N SER A 400 -3.55 1.52 -18.66
CA SER A 400 -4.55 0.47 -18.46
C SER A 400 -5.77 0.90 -17.63
N LEU A 401 -5.63 2.01 -16.90
CA LEU A 401 -6.60 2.54 -15.94
C LEU A 401 -6.99 4.00 -16.29
N TRP A 402 -6.71 4.45 -17.51
CA TRP A 402 -7.06 5.81 -17.92
C TRP A 402 -8.57 6.04 -17.86
N GLY A 403 -9.01 7.05 -17.10
CA GLY A 403 -10.42 7.31 -16.82
C GLY A 403 -10.97 6.56 -15.61
N GLU A 404 -10.18 5.68 -14.99
CA GLU A 404 -10.53 4.92 -13.78
C GLU A 404 -9.48 5.24 -12.69
N TRP A 405 -9.67 6.38 -12.04
CA TRP A 405 -8.58 7.01 -11.29
C TRP A 405 -8.20 6.28 -10.01
N ASN A 406 -9.17 5.73 -9.28
CA ASN A 406 -8.95 5.14 -7.96
C ASN A 406 -8.38 3.71 -8.07
N LEU A 407 -7.50 3.34 -7.13
CA LEU A 407 -6.93 1.98 -7.09
C LEU A 407 -7.77 0.97 -6.31
N SER A 408 -8.85 1.40 -5.65
CA SER A 408 -9.82 0.57 -4.94
C SER A 408 -11.17 1.32 -4.86
N ASP A 409 -12.25 0.63 -4.50
CA ASP A 409 -13.54 1.26 -4.15
C ASP A 409 -13.49 1.96 -2.77
N HIS A 410 -12.48 1.67 -1.96
CA HIS A 410 -12.15 2.40 -0.74
C HIS A 410 -10.99 3.39 -0.94
N TYR A 411 -10.99 4.47 -0.15
CA TYR A 411 -9.83 5.32 0.10
C TYR A 411 -8.95 4.72 1.21
N ALA A 412 -7.69 5.13 1.22
CA ALA A 412 -6.72 4.65 2.20
C ALA A 412 -6.70 5.55 3.44
N VAL A 413 -6.25 4.98 4.55
CA VAL A 413 -6.13 5.67 5.84
C VAL A 413 -4.71 5.54 6.36
N LEU A 414 -4.06 6.66 6.66
CA LEU A 414 -2.77 6.73 7.35
C LEU A 414 -3.02 7.00 8.84
N GLY A 415 -2.72 6.02 9.69
CA GLY A 415 -2.62 6.20 11.14
C GLY A 415 -1.20 6.59 11.54
N SER A 416 -1.01 7.79 12.11
CA SER A 416 0.28 8.27 12.61
C SER A 416 0.22 8.47 14.11
N TYR A 417 1.24 7.99 14.83
CA TYR A 417 1.29 7.98 16.30
C TYR A 417 2.69 8.36 16.79
N VAL A 418 2.76 9.18 17.84
CA VAL A 418 4.00 9.50 18.57
C VAL A 418 3.83 9.07 20.02
N PHE A 419 4.51 8.01 20.44
CA PHE A 419 4.40 7.45 21.79
C PHE A 419 5.41 8.07 22.78
N PRO A 420 5.08 8.08 24.09
CA PRO A 420 6.02 8.41 25.15
C PRO A 420 7.25 7.49 25.15
N GLY A 421 8.35 8.01 25.68
CA GLY A 421 9.65 7.36 25.74
C GLY A 421 10.71 8.23 25.07
N GLU A 422 11.98 8.03 25.40
CA GLU A 422 13.02 8.85 24.76
C GLU A 422 13.04 8.60 23.25
N GLU A 423 13.55 9.58 22.51
CA GLU A 423 14.27 9.38 21.24
C GLU A 423 15.49 8.45 21.51
N TYR A 424 15.24 7.24 22.03
CA TYR A 424 16.27 6.26 22.39
C TYR A 424 16.88 5.72 21.10
N PRO A 425 18.21 5.68 21.06
CA PRO A 425 19.01 6.60 20.27
C PRO A 425 18.89 6.32 18.77
N ALA A 426 19.53 7.16 17.96
CA ALA A 426 20.01 6.71 16.66
C ALA A 426 20.58 5.29 16.80
N ARG A 427 19.91 4.31 16.17
CA ARG A 427 20.31 2.91 15.92
C ARG A 427 21.62 2.52 16.60
N ALA A 428 21.59 1.56 17.54
CA ALA A 428 22.74 1.15 18.37
C ALA A 428 24.05 1.06 17.56
N ALA A 429 25.18 1.48 18.15
CA ALA A 429 26.48 1.35 17.50
C ALA A 429 26.87 -0.14 17.35
N PHE A 430 27.77 -0.45 16.41
CA PHE A 430 28.28 -1.82 16.24
C PHE A 430 28.77 -2.37 17.60
N PRO A 431 28.32 -3.57 18.01
CA PRO A 431 27.77 -4.65 17.18
C PRO A 431 26.24 -4.67 17.04
N TYR A 432 25.55 -3.53 17.21
CA TYR A 432 24.10 -3.38 17.01
C TYR A 432 23.27 -4.13 18.05
N ASP A 433 23.61 -3.96 19.32
CA ASP A 433 22.88 -4.59 20.44
C ASP A 433 21.38 -4.26 20.40
N GLY A 434 20.54 -5.29 20.51
CA GLY A 434 19.08 -5.20 20.47
C GLY A 434 18.47 -5.13 19.07
N ASP A 435 19.27 -4.92 18.01
CA ASP A 435 18.76 -4.80 16.66
C ASP A 435 18.45 -6.15 16.03
N ALA A 436 17.41 -6.16 15.20
CA ALA A 436 17.18 -7.22 14.23
C ALA A 436 18.14 -7.06 13.03
N VAL A 437 18.71 -8.18 12.60
CA VAL A 437 19.68 -8.22 11.52
C VAL A 437 19.50 -9.44 10.61
N HIS A 438 20.06 -9.32 9.41
CA HIS A 438 20.15 -10.40 8.42
C HIS A 438 21.58 -10.53 7.92
N PHE A 439 22.01 -11.77 7.67
CA PHE A 439 23.34 -12.07 7.14
C PHE A 439 23.22 -12.51 5.68
N ARG A 440 23.50 -11.61 4.75
CA ARG A 440 23.59 -11.90 3.32
C ARG A 440 24.95 -12.47 2.97
N THR A 441 24.94 -13.62 2.33
CA THR A 441 26.12 -14.37 1.89
C THR A 441 26.75 -13.76 0.64
N HIS A 442 27.94 -14.22 0.29
CA HIS A 442 28.65 -13.81 -0.92
C HIS A 442 27.83 -13.96 -2.21
N ASN A 443 27.02 -15.03 -2.32
CA ASN A 443 26.18 -15.30 -3.49
C ASN A 443 24.76 -14.70 -3.37
N GLY A 444 24.51 -13.81 -2.41
CA GLY A 444 23.23 -13.10 -2.27
C GLY A 444 22.14 -13.82 -1.47
N HIS A 445 22.36 -15.07 -1.06
CA HIS A 445 21.43 -15.80 -0.18
C HIS A 445 21.53 -15.33 1.27
N PHE A 446 20.54 -15.65 2.10
CA PHE A 446 20.47 -15.28 3.51
C PHE A 446 20.69 -16.48 4.44
N MET A 447 21.31 -16.21 5.58
CA MET A 447 21.36 -17.11 6.72
C MET A 447 19.94 -17.34 7.26
N ARG A 448 19.58 -18.61 7.44
CA ARG A 448 18.24 -19.05 7.82
C ARG A 448 18.26 -20.10 8.92
N THR A 449 17.35 -19.95 9.87
CA THR A 449 16.99 -20.99 10.82
C THR A 449 16.04 -22.03 10.20
N MET A 450 16.43 -23.30 10.23
CA MET A 450 15.62 -24.36 9.62
C MET A 450 14.63 -24.94 10.63
N SER A 451 13.50 -25.45 10.12
CA SER A 451 12.50 -26.19 10.91
C SER A 451 11.99 -25.42 12.14
N GLY A 452 11.65 -24.15 11.96
CA GLY A 452 11.12 -23.32 13.04
C GLY A 452 12.15 -22.95 14.12
N GLY A 453 13.45 -23.06 13.82
CA GLY A 453 14.54 -22.74 14.73
C GLY A 453 15.00 -23.88 15.63
N ASP A 454 14.49 -25.11 15.51
CA ASP A 454 14.96 -26.26 16.32
C ASP A 454 15.93 -27.20 15.56
N SER A 455 16.59 -26.68 14.53
CA SER A 455 17.45 -27.48 13.63
C SER A 455 18.76 -26.76 13.26
N PHE A 456 19.43 -27.26 12.23
CA PHE A 456 20.65 -26.69 11.66
C PHE A 456 20.39 -25.32 11.01
N LEU A 457 21.46 -24.57 10.77
CA LEU A 457 21.40 -23.34 9.98
C LEU A 457 21.73 -23.59 8.51
N SER A 458 20.95 -22.97 7.64
CA SER A 458 21.22 -22.87 6.21
C SER A 458 21.72 -21.46 5.89
N ALA A 459 22.41 -21.32 4.76
CA ALA A 459 22.78 -20.04 4.17
C ALA A 459 22.29 -19.97 2.71
N GLY A 460 21.05 -20.44 2.49
CA GLY A 460 20.49 -20.65 1.16
C GLY A 460 19.09 -20.09 0.96
N SER A 461 18.62 -19.19 1.83
CA SER A 461 17.34 -18.52 1.60
C SER A 461 17.49 -17.42 0.56
N ASP A 462 16.50 -17.24 -0.31
CA ASP A 462 16.51 -16.19 -1.35
C ASP A 462 15.86 -14.88 -0.88
N GLU A 463 15.13 -14.92 0.24
CA GLU A 463 14.36 -13.79 0.74
C GLU A 463 14.62 -13.58 2.24
N ILE A 464 14.52 -12.32 2.67
CA ILE A 464 14.43 -11.97 4.08
C ILE A 464 13.01 -12.27 4.58
N GLY A 465 12.92 -12.85 5.77
CA GLY A 465 11.67 -13.05 6.49
C GLY A 465 11.94 -13.48 7.93
N THR A 466 10.91 -13.97 8.61
CA THR A 466 10.94 -14.35 10.03
C THR A 466 12.08 -15.31 10.40
N TRP A 467 12.44 -16.24 9.51
CA TRP A 467 13.45 -17.28 9.81
C TRP A 467 14.88 -16.88 9.46
N GLU A 468 15.03 -15.79 8.71
CA GLU A 468 16.28 -15.15 8.32
C GLU A 468 16.66 -13.98 9.24
N THR A 469 15.80 -13.66 10.21
CA THR A 469 16.03 -12.60 11.20
C THR A 469 16.65 -13.14 12.47
N TYR A 470 17.64 -12.39 12.96
CA TYR A 470 18.25 -12.61 14.26
C TYR A 470 18.27 -11.29 15.05
N ILE A 471 17.96 -11.34 16.34
CA ILE A 471 18.25 -10.23 17.26
C ILE A 471 19.68 -10.41 17.75
N ILE A 472 20.49 -9.36 17.65
CA ILE A 472 21.82 -9.34 18.27
C ILE A 472 21.66 -9.01 19.75
N GLU A 473 22.22 -9.85 20.61
CA GLU A 473 22.41 -9.53 22.03
C GLU A 473 23.92 -9.45 22.32
N GLN A 474 24.41 -8.25 22.65
CA GLN A 474 25.81 -8.01 22.95
C GLN A 474 26.17 -8.60 24.31
N VAL A 475 27.17 -9.50 24.31
CA VAL A 475 27.67 -10.15 25.52
C VAL A 475 28.75 -9.30 26.17
N SER A 476 29.75 -8.88 25.39
CA SER A 476 30.83 -8.00 25.84
C SER A 476 31.71 -7.56 24.66
N GLY A 477 32.01 -6.27 24.50
CA GLY A 477 32.86 -5.81 23.41
C GLY A 477 32.32 -6.26 22.04
N ASN A 478 33.11 -6.99 21.26
CA ASN A 478 32.68 -7.53 19.96
C ASN A 478 32.04 -8.93 20.04
N LYS A 479 31.77 -9.44 21.24
CA LYS A 479 31.11 -10.75 21.43
C LYS A 479 29.61 -10.58 21.49
N VAL A 480 28.91 -11.39 20.73
CA VAL A 480 27.45 -11.35 20.57
C VAL A 480 26.84 -12.74 20.65
N ALA A 481 25.57 -12.81 20.98
CA ALA A 481 24.69 -13.94 20.73
C ALA A 481 23.68 -13.57 19.64
N LEU A 482 23.27 -14.57 18.84
CA LEU A 482 22.27 -14.40 17.79
C LEU A 482 21.00 -15.13 18.20
N LYS A 483 19.96 -14.39 18.54
CA LYS A 483 18.67 -14.92 18.96
C LYS A 483 17.73 -15.00 17.77
N ALA A 484 17.22 -16.19 17.49
CA ALA A 484 16.25 -16.40 16.42
C ALA A 484 14.81 -16.16 16.91
N ASN A 485 13.88 -16.15 15.96
CA ASN A 485 12.47 -15.86 16.24
C ASN A 485 11.79 -16.82 17.22
N ASN A 486 12.27 -18.07 17.34
CA ASN A 486 11.77 -19.03 18.33
C ASN A 486 12.25 -18.74 19.77
N GLY A 487 12.93 -17.62 20.01
CA GLY A 487 13.49 -17.20 21.28
C GLY A 487 14.77 -17.92 21.68
N ARG A 488 15.33 -18.76 20.81
CA ARG A 488 16.55 -19.54 21.07
C ARG A 488 17.76 -18.96 20.37
N TYR A 489 18.94 -19.33 20.86
CA TYR A 489 20.21 -18.84 20.36
C TYR A 489 20.84 -19.81 19.35
N VAL A 490 21.45 -19.24 18.33
CA VAL A 490 22.40 -19.96 17.47
C VAL A 490 23.56 -20.44 18.34
N ARG A 491 23.94 -21.71 18.21
CA ARG A 491 25.04 -22.32 18.95
C ARG A 491 25.89 -23.24 18.09
N LEU A 492 27.16 -23.33 18.46
CA LEU A 492 28.08 -24.34 17.96
C LEU A 492 27.72 -25.71 18.53
N ASP A 493 27.16 -26.60 17.71
CA ASP A 493 26.72 -27.94 18.08
C ASP A 493 27.86 -28.96 18.15
N SER A 494 28.86 -28.84 17.27
CA SER A 494 30.07 -29.66 17.32
C SER A 494 31.32 -28.83 17.11
N LYS A 495 32.22 -28.81 18.11
CA LYS A 495 33.53 -28.15 17.95
C LYS A 495 34.37 -28.80 16.85
N LEU A 496 34.27 -30.13 16.69
CA LEU A 496 35.04 -30.91 15.72
C LEU A 496 34.57 -30.70 14.28
N PHE A 497 33.25 -30.76 14.05
CA PHE A 497 32.67 -30.66 12.71
C PHE A 497 32.26 -29.24 12.33
N GLY A 498 32.25 -28.30 13.29
CA GLY A 498 31.81 -26.93 13.05
C GLY A 498 30.31 -26.79 12.77
N THR A 499 29.48 -27.77 13.16
CA THR A 499 28.04 -27.72 12.91
C THR A 499 27.37 -26.70 13.83
N LEU A 500 26.38 -25.98 13.31
CA LEU A 500 25.60 -24.98 14.04
C LEU A 500 24.13 -25.41 14.15
N LYS A 501 23.48 -25.06 15.26
CA LYS A 501 22.04 -25.25 15.49
C LYS A 501 21.43 -24.03 16.15
N THR A 502 20.11 -23.91 16.10
CA THR A 502 19.37 -22.79 16.72
C THR A 502 18.54 -23.21 17.95
N ASP A 503 18.98 -24.21 18.69
CA ASP A 503 18.26 -24.76 19.85
C ASP A 503 18.82 -24.29 21.21
N GLY A 504 19.74 -23.33 21.24
CA GLY A 504 20.38 -22.82 22.45
C GLY A 504 19.41 -22.11 23.39
N LYS A 505 19.35 -22.52 24.66
CA LYS A 505 18.38 -22.00 25.64
C LYS A 505 18.86 -20.81 26.47
N GLY A 506 20.11 -20.43 26.33
CA GLY A 506 20.72 -19.32 27.06
C GLY A 506 22.14 -19.07 26.58
N ILE A 507 22.65 -17.87 26.84
CA ILE A 507 23.95 -17.43 26.35
C ILE A 507 25.06 -18.09 27.17
N GLY A 508 25.83 -18.96 26.52
CA GLY A 508 27.04 -19.57 27.04
C GLY A 508 28.19 -19.49 26.03
N GLU A 509 29.28 -20.21 26.30
CA GLU A 509 30.45 -20.24 25.42
C GLU A 509 30.08 -20.64 23.98
N ARG A 510 29.14 -21.58 23.81
CA ARG A 510 28.79 -22.15 22.50
C ARG A 510 27.85 -21.26 21.68
N GLU A 511 27.09 -20.41 22.36
CA GLU A 511 26.16 -19.42 21.80
C GLU A 511 26.83 -18.07 21.53
N THR A 512 28.04 -17.88 22.04
CA THR A 512 28.79 -16.63 21.89
C THR A 512 29.69 -16.68 20.64
N PHE A 513 29.54 -15.67 19.78
CA PHE A 513 30.37 -15.45 18.61
C PHE A 513 31.13 -14.14 18.73
N GLU A 514 32.39 -14.13 18.30
CA GLU A 514 33.14 -12.88 18.09
C GLU A 514 32.76 -12.31 16.72
N MET A 515 32.08 -11.17 16.69
CA MET A 515 31.66 -10.47 15.46
C MET A 515 32.72 -9.44 15.08
N ILE A 516 33.37 -9.64 13.95
CA ILE A 516 34.46 -8.79 13.47
C ILE A 516 33.92 -7.90 12.37
N ASP A 517 34.03 -6.59 12.57
CA ASP A 517 33.73 -5.58 11.57
C ASP A 517 34.80 -5.57 10.48
N LEU A 518 34.37 -5.69 9.23
CA LEU A 518 35.22 -5.67 8.03
C LEU A 518 35.04 -4.38 7.21
N GLY A 519 34.20 -3.45 7.67
CA GLY A 519 33.78 -2.25 6.94
C GLY A 519 32.69 -2.52 5.90
N ASP A 520 32.07 -1.45 5.40
CA ASP A 520 31.02 -1.49 4.37
C ASP A 520 29.85 -2.45 4.71
N ASN A 521 29.39 -2.43 5.97
CA ASN A 521 28.37 -3.34 6.50
C ASN A 521 28.73 -4.82 6.36
N ARG A 522 30.01 -5.19 6.29
CA ARG A 522 30.45 -6.60 6.22
C ARG A 522 31.03 -7.06 7.53
N VAL A 523 30.72 -8.31 7.89
CA VAL A 523 31.17 -8.94 9.12
C VAL A 523 31.69 -10.35 8.89
N ALA A 524 32.54 -10.80 9.81
CA ALA A 524 32.85 -12.21 10.00
C ALA A 524 32.49 -12.64 11.43
N LEU A 525 31.96 -13.85 11.58
CA LEU A 525 31.59 -14.42 12.88
C LEU A 525 32.56 -15.55 13.23
N LYS A 526 33.19 -15.49 14.40
CA LYS A 526 34.08 -16.54 14.90
C LYS A 526 33.44 -17.28 16.07
N ALA A 527 33.33 -18.59 15.96
CA ALA A 527 32.71 -19.45 16.97
C ALA A 527 33.73 -19.91 18.04
N ALA A 528 33.22 -20.54 19.11
CA ALA A 528 34.02 -21.02 20.25
C ALA A 528 35.07 -22.10 19.92
N ASN A 529 35.02 -22.74 18.74
CA ASN A 529 36.10 -23.61 18.25
C ASN A 529 37.26 -22.84 17.61
N GLY A 530 37.22 -21.51 17.63
CA GLY A 530 38.22 -20.63 17.04
C GLY A 530 38.15 -20.52 15.52
N ARG A 531 37.11 -21.09 14.89
CA ARG A 531 36.88 -21.07 13.44
C ARG A 531 35.84 -20.02 13.07
N TYR A 532 35.93 -19.54 11.83
CA TYR A 532 34.97 -18.62 11.25
C TYR A 532 33.77 -19.36 10.68
N LEU A 533 32.60 -18.76 10.80
CA LEU A 533 31.41 -19.13 10.04
C LEU A 533 31.68 -18.96 8.56
N ARG A 534 31.18 -19.90 7.77
CA ARG A 534 31.33 -19.99 6.33
C ARG A 534 30.00 -20.40 5.73
N ALA A 535 29.53 -19.65 4.73
CA ALA A 535 28.49 -20.09 3.82
C ALA A 535 29.07 -21.16 2.88
N ASP A 536 28.56 -22.38 2.95
CA ASP A 536 29.06 -23.46 2.11
C ASP A 536 28.77 -23.14 0.64
N PHE A 537 29.77 -23.34 -0.22
CA PHE A 537 29.75 -22.94 -1.65
C PHE A 537 29.49 -21.44 -1.92
N GLY A 538 29.64 -20.58 -0.90
CA GLY A 538 29.40 -19.14 -1.01
C GLY A 538 27.95 -18.72 -0.76
N GLY A 539 27.06 -19.67 -0.49
CA GLY A 539 25.62 -19.47 -0.32
C GLY A 539 24.83 -20.50 -1.15
N GLY A 540 23.57 -20.75 -0.76
CA GLY A 540 22.67 -21.71 -1.43
C GLY A 540 22.66 -23.12 -0.80
N ALA A 541 23.39 -23.32 0.30
CA ALA A 541 23.52 -24.62 0.97
C ALA A 541 23.58 -24.49 2.50
N GLY A 542 24.55 -25.15 3.13
CA GLY A 542 24.77 -25.15 4.57
C GLY A 542 25.54 -23.94 5.09
N LEU A 543 25.54 -23.80 6.40
CA LEU A 543 26.38 -22.87 7.15
C LEU A 543 27.24 -23.68 8.14
N SER A 544 28.55 -23.43 8.17
CA SER A 544 29.48 -24.16 9.04
C SER A 544 30.51 -23.26 9.70
N ALA A 545 30.90 -23.55 10.94
CA ALA A 545 32.01 -22.93 11.65
C ALA A 545 33.31 -23.71 11.41
N GLY A 546 33.74 -23.78 10.16
CA GLY A 546 34.86 -24.62 9.71
C GLY A 546 36.10 -23.86 9.23
N ALA A 547 36.00 -22.56 8.95
CA ALA A 547 37.04 -21.83 8.26
C ALA A 547 38.18 -21.36 9.20
N GLY A 548 39.43 -21.43 8.71
CA GLY A 548 40.62 -20.98 9.46
C GLY A 548 40.97 -19.50 9.28
N SER A 549 40.35 -18.81 8.32
CA SER A 549 40.64 -17.42 7.96
C SER A 549 39.43 -16.81 7.27
N VAL A 550 39.25 -15.49 7.38
CA VAL A 550 38.19 -14.75 6.67
C VAL A 550 38.55 -14.59 5.19
N LYS A 551 37.69 -15.05 4.29
CA LYS A 551 37.71 -14.78 2.84
C LYS A 551 36.29 -14.45 2.38
N GLY A 552 35.99 -14.62 1.08
CA GLY A 552 34.68 -14.30 0.52
C GLY A 552 33.52 -15.07 1.16
N TYR A 553 33.66 -16.37 1.41
CA TYR A 553 32.57 -17.21 1.92
C TYR A 553 32.36 -17.12 3.43
N GLU A 554 33.32 -16.54 4.14
CA GLU A 554 33.26 -16.25 5.58
C GLU A 554 32.83 -14.80 5.86
N THR A 555 32.61 -14.02 4.80
CA THR A 555 32.15 -12.64 4.87
C THR A 555 30.66 -12.60 4.62
N PHE A 556 29.93 -11.95 5.52
CA PHE A 556 28.50 -11.71 5.40
C PHE A 556 28.26 -10.21 5.37
N GLU A 557 27.42 -9.75 4.46
CA GLU A 557 26.85 -8.42 4.57
C GLU A 557 25.74 -8.43 5.61
N LEU A 558 25.83 -7.50 6.54
CA LEU A 558 24.93 -7.33 7.66
C LEU A 558 23.89 -6.27 7.30
N ILE A 559 22.66 -6.72 7.09
CA ILE A 559 21.53 -5.86 6.74
C ILE A 559 20.71 -5.61 8.01
N ARG A 560 20.37 -4.34 8.23
CA ARG A 560 19.46 -3.91 9.31
C ARG A 560 18.20 -3.34 8.63
N PRO A 561 17.00 -3.90 8.88
CA PRO A 561 15.74 -3.38 8.35
C PRO A 561 15.43 -2.00 8.93
#